data_AF-A0A161TCT8-F1
#
_entry.id   AF-A0A161TCT8-F1
#
_cell.length_a   1.000
_cell.length_b   1.000
_cell.length_c   1.000
_cell.angle_alpha   90.00
_cell.angle_beta   90.00
_cell.angle_gamma   90.00
#
_symmetry.space_group_name_H-M   'P 1'
#
loop_
_entity.id
_entity.type
_entity.pdbx_description
1 polymer ?
#
loop_
_entity_poly.entity_id
_entity_poly.type
_entity_poly.pdbx_seq_one_letter_code
_entity_poly.pdbx_strand_id
1 'polypeptide(L)'
;MARDARTATQGLSPASVDLTRLLSRLERVILHPDNPVDLSRSPYERTKIGANLEYARSLLLRLEHENSAVRIQSKKHSAQVDLSQKRELIRKLNERLYELGQVDDEAWQEDEVETNSDDEAEREAFPRPTDGGKKENEVHAEFGGLDQKERANYNGGAESSNTLRSRRRVSLPTDSGLATGSSLSQTAKTENLLSHNRTEQESLTTSLLNMAEALKASSLRFGQSLEAEKEILDRAGQGLEKNVSSMEAAEKRMGTLRRMTEGKGWWGRMLMYAWITGLMILAFAIVFVMPKLRF
;
A
#
# COMPACT_ATOMS: atom_id res chain seq x y z
N MET A 1 -3.94 17.47 -52.63
CA MET A 1 -2.79 16.68 -52.11
C MET A 1 -2.43 17.24 -50.74
N ALA A 2 -2.96 16.64 -49.66
CA ALA A 2 -2.63 17.03 -48.28
C ALA A 2 -2.82 15.80 -47.37
N ARG A 3 -1.95 14.83 -47.56
CA ARG A 3 -1.66 13.79 -46.58
C ARG A 3 -0.23 14.07 -46.15
N ASP A 4 -0.02 14.34 -44.86
CA ASP A 4 1.22 14.11 -44.10
C ASP A 4 1.36 15.07 -42.90
N ALA A 5 0.40 15.01 -41.97
CA ALA A 5 0.55 15.63 -40.65
C ALA A 5 0.07 14.73 -39.50
N ARG A 6 -0.10 13.41 -39.73
CA ARG A 6 -0.64 12.46 -38.74
C ARG A 6 0.32 11.35 -38.28
N THR A 7 1.62 11.47 -38.53
CA THR A 7 2.60 10.42 -38.18
C THR A 7 3.60 10.80 -37.08
N ALA A 8 3.40 11.92 -36.36
CA ALA A 8 4.32 12.40 -35.33
C ALA A 8 4.07 11.86 -33.90
N THR A 9 3.24 10.84 -33.74
CA THR A 9 3.07 10.10 -32.47
C THR A 9 3.43 8.62 -32.67
N GLN A 10 4.67 8.36 -33.09
CA GLN A 10 5.24 7.02 -32.93
C GLN A 10 5.39 6.75 -31.44
N GLY A 11 4.60 5.79 -30.95
CA GLY A 11 4.30 5.57 -29.55
C GLY A 11 5.52 5.37 -28.65
N LEU A 12 5.55 6.13 -27.55
CA LEU A 12 6.29 5.75 -26.36
C LEU A 12 5.77 4.37 -25.91
N SER A 13 6.67 3.40 -25.71
CA SER A 13 6.34 2.08 -25.16
C SER A 13 5.56 2.29 -23.85
N PRO A 14 4.47 1.55 -23.58
CA PRO A 14 3.70 1.70 -22.34
C PRO A 14 4.61 1.58 -21.10
N ALA A 15 5.62 0.70 -21.17
CA ALA A 15 6.65 0.56 -20.15
C ALA A 15 7.43 1.86 -19.85
N SER A 16 7.65 2.71 -20.85
CA SER A 16 8.36 3.99 -20.65
C SER A 16 7.50 5.03 -19.95
N VAL A 17 6.19 5.02 -20.19
CA VAL A 17 5.22 5.90 -19.52
C VAL A 17 5.05 5.44 -18.07
N ASP A 18 4.94 4.13 -17.86
CA ASP A 18 4.82 3.54 -16.53
C ASP A 18 6.05 3.82 -15.67
N LEU A 19 7.25 3.69 -16.24
CA LEU A 19 8.50 4.01 -15.54
C LEU A 19 8.55 5.49 -15.14
N THR A 20 8.16 6.40 -16.04
CA THR A 20 8.22 7.84 -15.79
C THR A 20 7.24 8.26 -14.70
N ARG A 21 6.01 7.70 -14.72
CA ARG A 21 5.01 7.92 -13.66
C ARG A 21 5.49 7.39 -12.31
N LEU A 22 6.05 6.18 -12.29
CA LEU A 22 6.52 5.55 -11.07
C LEU A 22 7.72 6.30 -10.47
N LEU A 23 8.68 6.73 -11.30
CA LEU A 23 9.80 7.55 -10.85
C LEU A 23 9.34 8.91 -10.32
N SER A 24 8.40 9.59 -10.98
CA SER A 24 7.87 10.87 -10.49
C SER A 24 7.15 10.74 -9.14
N ARG A 25 6.49 9.60 -8.90
CA ARG A 25 5.85 9.29 -7.62
C ARG A 25 6.89 8.99 -6.54
N LEU A 26 7.91 8.19 -6.85
CA LEU A 26 9.00 7.90 -5.92
C LEU A 26 9.80 9.16 -5.57
N GLU A 27 10.06 10.03 -6.54
CA GLU A 27 10.68 11.33 -6.30
C GLU A 27 9.84 12.20 -5.36
N ARG A 28 8.54 12.33 -5.61
CA ARG A 28 7.65 13.10 -4.71
C ARG A 28 7.55 12.50 -3.30
N VAL A 29 7.66 11.19 -3.17
CA VAL A 29 7.51 10.48 -1.88
C VAL A 29 8.83 10.43 -1.10
N ILE A 30 9.99 10.37 -1.77
CA ILE A 30 11.31 10.14 -1.15
C ILE A 30 12.16 11.42 -1.10
N LEU A 31 12.08 12.29 -2.12
CA LEU A 31 12.93 13.49 -2.24
C LEU A 31 12.28 14.77 -1.70
N HIS A 32 10.96 14.79 -1.42
CA HIS A 32 10.33 15.99 -0.88
C HIS A 32 10.55 16.10 0.65
N PRO A 33 11.14 17.20 1.16
CA PRO A 33 11.54 17.36 2.56
C PRO A 33 10.38 17.56 3.56
N ASP A 34 9.13 17.60 3.10
CA ASP A 34 7.95 17.81 3.97
C ASP A 34 7.42 16.51 4.59
N ASN A 35 7.99 15.34 4.26
CA ASN A 35 7.55 14.05 4.80
C ASN A 35 8.64 13.10 5.36
N PRO A 36 9.70 13.58 6.05
CA PRO A 36 10.77 12.72 6.56
C PRO A 36 10.33 11.87 7.76
N VAL A 37 9.23 12.20 8.43
CA VAL A 37 8.84 11.59 9.70
C VAL A 37 8.00 10.32 9.53
N ASP A 38 7.12 10.24 8.52
CA ASP A 38 6.22 9.09 8.36
C ASP A 38 6.89 7.90 7.67
N LEU A 39 7.80 8.13 6.72
CA LEU A 39 8.59 7.08 6.09
C LEU A 39 9.68 6.52 7.02
N SER A 40 10.12 7.31 7.99
CA SER A 40 11.10 6.85 8.98
C SER A 40 10.48 5.94 10.04
N ARG A 41 9.24 6.22 10.44
CA ARG A 41 8.53 5.47 11.50
C ARG A 41 7.89 4.16 11.05
N SER A 42 7.66 3.98 9.74
CA SER A 42 6.95 2.81 9.21
C SER A 42 7.88 1.91 8.38
N PRO A 43 8.38 0.78 8.94
CA PRO A 43 9.18 -0.19 8.19
C PRO A 43 8.40 -0.80 7.01
N TYR A 44 7.07 -0.82 7.10
CA TYR A 44 6.19 -1.30 6.03
C TYR A 44 6.23 -0.39 4.80
N GLU A 45 6.25 0.93 4.97
CA GLU A 45 6.34 1.84 3.82
C GLU A 45 7.74 1.77 3.16
N ARG A 46 8.80 1.53 3.94
CA ARG A 46 10.16 1.31 3.40
C ARG A 46 10.24 0.08 2.51
N THR A 47 9.72 -1.06 2.97
CA THR A 47 9.70 -2.31 2.19
C THR A 47 8.89 -2.17 0.91
N LYS A 48 7.73 -1.50 0.98
CA LYS A 48 6.88 -1.20 -0.18
C LYS A 48 7.55 -0.26 -1.19
N ILE A 49 8.25 0.76 -0.72
CA ILE A 49 9.04 1.66 -1.56
C ILE A 49 10.21 0.89 -2.20
N GLY A 50 10.87 0.02 -1.45
CA GLY A 50 11.91 -0.89 -1.95
C GLY A 50 11.40 -1.79 -3.08
N ALA A 51 10.26 -2.43 -2.90
CA ALA A 51 9.62 -3.26 -3.93
C ALA A 51 9.25 -2.44 -5.20
N ASN A 52 8.75 -1.21 -5.02
CA ASN A 52 8.47 -0.31 -6.15
C ASN A 52 9.75 0.09 -6.90
N LEU A 53 10.88 0.27 -6.18
CA LEU A 53 12.17 0.57 -6.76
C LEU A 53 12.75 -0.63 -7.54
N GLU A 54 12.58 -1.85 -7.03
CA GLU A 54 12.95 -3.08 -7.73
C GLU A 54 12.13 -3.26 -9.01
N TYR A 55 10.83 -3.02 -8.94
CA TYR A 55 9.98 -3.02 -10.12
C TYR A 55 10.44 -1.97 -11.15
N ALA A 56 10.81 -0.75 -10.70
CA ALA A 56 11.39 0.27 -11.57
C ALA A 56 12.66 -0.21 -12.29
N ARG A 57 13.55 -0.91 -11.57
CA ARG A 57 14.78 -1.51 -12.16
C ARG A 57 14.46 -2.57 -13.21
N SER A 58 13.49 -3.44 -12.94
CA SER A 58 13.05 -4.45 -13.90
C SER A 58 12.50 -3.83 -15.19
N LEU A 59 11.75 -2.73 -15.05
CA LEU A 59 11.16 -1.98 -16.15
C LEU A 59 12.22 -1.24 -16.97
N LEU A 60 13.25 -0.71 -16.31
CA LEU A 60 14.40 -0.08 -16.95
C LEU A 60 15.20 -1.10 -17.79
N LEU A 61 15.49 -2.29 -17.24
CA LEU A 61 16.15 -3.36 -17.98
C LEU A 61 15.34 -3.81 -19.21
N ARG A 62 14.02 -3.93 -19.06
CA ARG A 62 13.12 -4.23 -20.17
C ARG A 62 13.17 -3.16 -21.25
N LEU A 63 13.12 -1.88 -20.88
CA LEU A 63 13.21 -0.77 -21.82
C LEU A 63 14.57 -0.67 -22.51
N GLU A 64 15.65 -1.05 -21.85
CA GLU A 64 16.97 -1.15 -22.47
C GLU A 64 17.04 -2.25 -23.51
N HIS A 65 16.43 -3.40 -23.21
CA HIS A 65 16.33 -4.48 -24.17
C HIS A 65 15.46 -4.08 -25.37
N GLU A 66 14.30 -3.47 -25.13
CA GLU A 66 13.40 -2.93 -26.17
C GLU A 66 14.09 -1.84 -27.01
N ASN A 67 14.89 -0.95 -26.39
CA ASN A 67 15.62 0.10 -27.09
C ASN A 67 16.86 -0.43 -27.84
N SER A 68 17.47 -1.54 -27.39
CA SER A 68 18.59 -2.19 -28.09
C SER A 68 18.18 -2.77 -29.45
N ALA A 69 16.90 -3.13 -29.61
CA ALA A 69 16.31 -3.61 -30.86
C ALA A 69 16.01 -2.50 -31.88
N VAL A 70 16.08 -1.22 -31.48
CA VAL A 70 15.80 -0.08 -32.34
C VAL A 70 17.00 0.23 -33.23
N ARG A 71 16.82 0.09 -34.55
CA ARG A 71 17.87 0.32 -35.56
C ARG A 71 18.15 1.80 -35.88
N ILE A 72 17.28 2.72 -35.49
CA ILE A 72 17.40 4.15 -35.80
C ILE A 72 18.36 4.82 -34.80
N GLN A 73 19.58 5.16 -35.23
CA GLN A 73 20.67 5.65 -34.38
C GLN A 73 20.35 6.94 -33.61
N SER A 74 19.65 7.90 -34.23
CA SER A 74 19.25 9.16 -33.57
C SER A 74 18.25 8.92 -32.43
N LYS A 75 17.23 8.08 -32.66
CA LYS A 75 16.23 7.71 -31.63
C LYS A 75 16.84 6.85 -30.53
N LYS A 76 17.78 5.98 -30.88
CA LYS A 76 18.55 5.18 -29.94
C LYS A 76 19.36 6.06 -28.98
N HIS A 77 20.04 7.09 -29.50
CA HIS A 77 20.81 8.02 -28.68
C HIS A 77 19.93 8.83 -27.72
N SER A 78 18.80 9.40 -28.19
CA SER A 78 17.89 10.16 -27.32
C SER A 78 17.28 9.28 -26.21
N ALA A 79 16.88 8.05 -26.54
CA ALA A 79 16.35 7.10 -25.56
C ALA A 79 17.44 6.62 -24.59
N GLN A 80 18.69 6.48 -25.04
CA GLN A 80 19.81 6.12 -24.18
C GLN A 80 20.16 7.22 -23.18
N VAL A 81 20.09 8.49 -23.58
CA VAL A 81 20.27 9.64 -22.67
C VAL A 81 19.17 9.65 -21.61
N ASP A 82 17.90 9.50 -21.99
CA ASP A 82 16.77 9.44 -21.04
C ASP A 82 16.90 8.25 -20.06
N LEU A 83 17.26 7.06 -20.56
CA LEU A 83 17.51 5.89 -19.71
C LEU A 83 18.69 6.12 -18.75
N SER A 84 19.75 6.80 -19.19
CA SER A 84 20.89 7.13 -18.31
C SER A 84 20.50 8.11 -17.19
N GLN A 85 19.66 9.10 -17.49
CA GLN A 85 19.11 10.03 -16.47
C GLN A 85 18.23 9.26 -15.48
N LYS A 86 17.37 8.36 -15.95
CA LYS A 86 16.52 7.51 -15.10
C LYS A 86 17.33 6.56 -14.22
N ARG A 87 18.45 6.01 -14.71
CA ARG A 87 19.39 5.22 -13.89
C ARG A 87 19.98 6.06 -12.75
N GLU A 88 20.38 7.29 -13.04
CA GLU A 88 20.96 8.18 -12.02
C GLU A 88 19.92 8.56 -10.96
N LEU A 89 18.68 8.83 -11.36
CA LEU A 89 17.57 9.09 -10.43
C LEU A 89 17.29 7.88 -9.52
N ILE A 90 17.23 6.66 -10.07
CA ILE A 90 17.06 5.44 -9.28
C ILE A 90 18.19 5.27 -8.26
N ARG A 91 19.43 5.62 -8.64
CA ARG A 91 20.58 5.53 -7.73
C ARG A 91 20.44 6.51 -6.55
N LYS A 92 20.07 7.77 -6.83
CA LYS A 92 19.81 8.80 -5.80
C LYS A 92 18.66 8.40 -4.87
N LEU A 93 17.57 7.84 -5.42
CA LEU A 93 16.44 7.35 -4.63
C LEU A 93 16.83 6.17 -3.73
N ASN A 94 17.69 5.27 -4.23
CA ASN A 94 18.19 4.13 -3.45
C ASN A 94 19.12 4.57 -2.30
N GLU A 95 20.01 5.52 -2.57
CA GLU A 95 20.89 6.12 -1.57
C GLU A 95 20.08 6.78 -0.46
N ARG A 96 19.07 7.60 -0.83
CA ARG A 96 18.18 8.22 0.15
C ARG A 96 17.36 7.22 0.97
N LEU A 97 16.91 6.12 0.35
CA LEU A 97 16.20 5.04 1.05
C LEU A 97 17.12 4.33 2.05
N TYR A 98 18.40 4.12 1.69
CA TYR A 98 19.40 3.51 2.54
C TYR A 98 19.77 4.42 3.73
N GLU A 99 19.97 5.72 3.49
CA GLU A 99 20.17 6.72 4.56
C GLU A 99 18.99 6.73 5.54
N LEU A 100 17.76 6.71 5.03
CA LEU A 100 16.58 6.66 5.88
C LEU A 100 16.54 5.35 6.68
N GLY A 101 16.89 4.23 6.05
CA GLY A 101 17.07 2.92 6.69
C GLY A 101 18.02 2.98 7.88
N GLN A 102 19.22 3.54 7.68
CA GLN A 102 20.28 3.62 8.67
C GLN A 102 19.90 4.46 9.92
N VAL A 103 19.12 5.53 9.73
CA VAL A 103 18.63 6.37 10.85
C VAL A 103 17.70 5.61 11.82
N ASP A 104 17.04 4.53 11.37
CA ASP A 104 16.23 3.67 12.25
C ASP A 104 17.13 2.77 13.09
N ASP A 105 18.11 2.09 12.47
CA ASP A 105 19.07 1.22 13.18
C ASP A 105 19.93 1.97 14.21
N GLU A 106 20.21 3.26 13.98
CA GLU A 106 20.90 4.15 14.93
C GLU A 106 19.97 4.63 16.06
N ALA A 107 18.68 4.84 15.81
CA ALA A 107 17.69 5.18 16.84
C ALA A 107 17.41 4.04 17.83
N TRP A 108 17.68 2.79 17.44
CA TRP A 108 17.63 1.62 18.32
C TRP A 108 18.92 1.36 19.11
N GLN A 109 19.99 2.15 18.89
CA GLN A 109 21.28 2.01 19.61
C GLN A 109 21.43 3.00 20.78
N GLU A 110 20.65 4.08 20.85
CA GLU A 110 20.73 5.05 21.97
C GLU A 110 19.91 4.65 23.22
N ASP A 111 19.07 3.62 23.13
CA ASP A 111 18.24 3.14 24.27
C ASP A 111 18.81 1.90 25.00
N GLU A 112 20.03 1.44 24.69
CA GLU A 112 20.79 0.57 25.60
C GLU A 112 21.50 1.43 26.66
N VAL A 113 20.71 2.09 27.51
CA VAL A 113 21.21 2.49 28.83
C VAL A 113 21.51 1.21 29.62
N GLU A 114 22.79 0.92 29.82
CA GLU A 114 23.28 -0.04 30.80
C GLU A 114 22.63 0.25 32.16
N THR A 115 21.50 -0.41 32.43
CA THR A 115 20.93 -0.43 33.76
C THR A 115 21.66 -1.55 34.49
N ASN A 116 22.83 -1.21 35.05
CA ASN A 116 23.39 -1.97 36.16
C ASN A 116 22.43 -1.83 37.34
N SER A 117 21.44 -2.72 37.41
CA SER A 117 20.63 -2.93 38.60
C SER A 117 21.15 -4.17 39.31
N ASP A 118 22.20 -3.97 40.11
CA ASP A 118 22.36 -4.72 41.35
C ASP A 118 21.18 -4.33 42.24
N ASP A 119 20.18 -5.20 42.38
CA ASP A 119 19.35 -5.25 43.58
C ASP A 119 18.64 -6.61 43.65
N GLU A 120 18.95 -7.33 44.73
CA GLU A 120 18.28 -8.56 45.14
C GLU A 120 16.84 -8.32 45.63
N ALA A 121 16.06 -9.42 45.58
CA ALA A 121 14.74 -9.62 46.21
C ALA A 121 13.57 -8.91 45.49
N GLU A 122 12.42 -9.52 45.19
CA GLU A 122 11.69 -10.62 45.81
C GLU A 122 10.94 -11.41 44.72
N ARG A 123 10.78 -12.71 44.95
CA ARG A 123 9.94 -13.60 44.16
C ARG A 123 8.49 -13.43 44.59
N GLU A 124 7.65 -12.92 43.71
CA GLU A 124 6.18 -13.08 43.80
C GLU A 124 5.67 -13.65 42.48
N ALA A 125 5.01 -14.78 42.60
CA ALA A 125 4.69 -15.72 41.54
C ALA A 125 3.27 -15.51 41.05
N PHE A 126 3.03 -15.30 39.74
CA PHE A 126 1.74 -15.58 39.10
C PHE A 126 1.92 -15.93 37.60
N PRO A 127 1.00 -16.71 36.99
CA PRO A 127 1.34 -17.97 36.36
C PRO A 127 1.20 -17.96 34.83
N ARG A 128 1.83 -18.97 34.20
CA ARG A 128 1.71 -19.33 32.78
C ARG A 128 0.25 -19.52 32.34
N PRO A 129 -0.17 -19.04 31.15
CA PRO A 129 -1.46 -19.41 30.58
C PRO A 129 -1.40 -20.84 30.04
N THR A 130 -2.29 -21.70 30.55
CA THR A 130 -2.55 -23.04 30.01
C THR A 130 -3.71 -23.01 29.01
N ASP A 131 -3.55 -23.84 28.00
CA ASP A 131 -4.46 -24.23 26.92
C ASP A 131 -5.81 -24.82 27.39
N GLY A 132 -6.88 -24.58 26.59
CA GLY A 132 -7.95 -25.55 26.35
C GLY A 132 -9.39 -25.22 26.79
N GLY A 133 -10.31 -25.17 25.82
CA GLY A 133 -11.62 -25.85 25.96
C GLY A 133 -12.92 -25.02 25.90
N LYS A 134 -13.63 -25.15 24.78
CA LYS A 134 -15.00 -24.67 24.43
C LYS A 134 -16.10 -25.12 25.42
N LYS A 135 -17.16 -24.29 25.61
CA LYS A 135 -18.63 -24.63 25.54
C LYS A 135 -19.53 -23.37 25.48
N GLU A 136 -20.10 -23.14 24.29
CA GLU A 136 -21.51 -22.91 23.89
C GLU A 136 -22.57 -22.29 24.86
N ASN A 137 -23.24 -21.23 24.34
CA ASN A 137 -24.62 -20.69 24.55
C ASN A 137 -25.05 -20.27 25.98
N GLU A 138 -25.76 -19.16 26.26
CA GLU A 138 -26.84 -18.48 25.53
C GLU A 138 -27.08 -17.07 26.13
N VAL A 139 -27.26 -16.07 25.23
CA VAL A 139 -28.06 -14.83 25.28
C VAL A 139 -28.25 -14.07 26.60
N HIS A 140 -27.75 -12.83 26.63
CA HIS A 140 -28.55 -11.67 27.09
C HIS A 140 -28.33 -10.48 26.15
N ALA A 141 -29.39 -10.10 25.45
CA ALA A 141 -29.50 -8.85 24.74
C ALA A 141 -29.72 -7.73 25.75
N GLU A 142 -28.93 -6.66 25.65
CA GLU A 142 -29.43 -5.33 25.98
C GLU A 142 -28.95 -4.34 24.93
N PHE A 143 -29.95 -3.60 24.46
CA PHE A 143 -30.02 -2.72 23.32
C PHE A 143 -29.80 -1.31 23.85
N GLY A 144 -28.72 -0.65 23.44
CA GLY A 144 -28.42 0.74 23.82
C GLY A 144 -27.89 1.49 22.61
N GLY A 145 -28.80 2.12 21.87
CA GLY A 145 -28.47 2.92 20.70
C GLY A 145 -27.75 4.22 21.05
N LEU A 146 -26.83 4.62 20.17
CA LEU A 146 -26.53 6.02 19.94
C LEU A 146 -26.56 6.28 18.43
N ASP A 147 -27.61 6.99 18.04
CA ASP A 147 -27.87 7.49 16.71
C ASP A 147 -26.75 8.43 16.23
N GLN A 148 -26.18 8.06 15.09
CA GLN A 148 -26.30 8.81 13.85
C GLN A 148 -26.40 10.34 13.96
N LYS A 149 -25.26 11.01 14.14
CA LYS A 149 -25.04 12.36 13.61
C LYS A 149 -23.55 12.67 13.45
N GLU A 150 -22.95 12.20 12.36
CA GLU A 150 -21.78 12.82 11.70
C GLU A 150 -21.25 11.91 10.59
N ARG A 151 -22.01 11.83 9.49
CA ARG A 151 -21.49 11.39 8.20
C ARG A 151 -22.12 12.20 7.09
N ALA A 152 -21.58 13.39 6.85
CA ALA A 152 -21.72 14.10 5.59
C ALA A 152 -20.69 15.24 5.55
N ASN A 153 -19.43 14.94 5.25
CA ASN A 153 -18.55 15.95 4.70
C ASN A 153 -17.47 15.27 3.87
N TYR A 154 -17.69 15.20 2.56
CA TYR A 154 -16.67 15.19 1.49
C TYR A 154 -17.39 14.92 0.17
N ASN A 155 -17.94 15.96 -0.44
CA ASN A 155 -17.68 16.25 -1.85
C ASN A 155 -18.28 17.59 -2.29
N GLY A 156 -17.46 18.36 -2.99
CA GLY A 156 -17.94 19.24 -4.06
C GLY A 156 -17.97 20.73 -3.76
N GLY A 157 -17.17 21.47 -4.54
CA GLY A 157 -17.45 22.87 -4.85
C GLY A 157 -16.61 23.86 -4.08
N ALA A 158 -15.41 24.15 -4.58
CA ALA A 158 -14.75 25.42 -4.32
C ALA A 158 -15.57 26.56 -4.94
N GLU A 159 -16.64 26.97 -4.26
CA GLU A 159 -17.28 28.25 -4.50
C GLU A 159 -16.39 29.33 -3.89
N SER A 160 -15.55 29.88 -4.75
CA SER A 160 -14.84 31.13 -4.48
C SER A 160 -15.89 32.18 -4.12
N SER A 161 -15.97 32.50 -2.84
CA SER A 161 -16.75 33.60 -2.31
C SER A 161 -16.15 34.92 -2.78
N ASN A 162 -16.42 35.29 -4.04
CA ASN A 162 -16.01 36.58 -4.58
C ASN A 162 -17.18 37.56 -4.41
N THR A 163 -17.23 38.19 -3.24
CA THR A 163 -18.14 39.29 -2.95
C THR A 163 -17.74 40.55 -3.73
N LEU A 164 -18.05 40.59 -5.02
CA LEU A 164 -18.04 41.82 -5.82
C LEU A 164 -19.48 42.31 -6.00
N ARG A 165 -20.08 42.75 -4.88
CA ARG A 165 -21.25 43.64 -4.93
C ARG A 165 -20.80 44.98 -5.50
N SER A 166 -20.88 45.12 -6.83
CA SER A 166 -20.83 46.40 -7.51
C SER A 166 -22.02 47.24 -7.05
N ARG A 167 -21.78 48.10 -6.05
CA ARG A 167 -22.68 49.20 -5.70
C ARG A 167 -22.70 50.17 -6.89
N ARG A 168 -23.63 49.97 -7.81
CA ARG A 168 -24.10 51.02 -8.71
C ARG A 168 -24.83 52.07 -7.86
N ARG A 169 -24.07 53.03 -7.31
CA ARG A 169 -24.59 54.33 -6.90
C ARG A 169 -24.92 55.08 -8.19
N VAL A 170 -26.20 55.26 -8.48
CA VAL A 170 -26.64 56.26 -9.44
C VAL A 170 -26.51 57.61 -8.74
N SER A 171 -25.43 58.33 -9.01
CA SER A 171 -25.36 59.77 -8.77
C SER A 171 -25.54 60.47 -10.10
N LEU A 172 -26.66 61.17 -10.20
CA LEU A 172 -27.04 62.10 -11.25
C LEU A 172 -26.00 63.24 -11.34
N PRO A 173 -25.48 63.56 -12.53
CA PRO A 173 -25.09 64.93 -12.85
C PRO A 173 -26.06 65.46 -13.90
N THR A 174 -26.89 66.40 -13.44
CA THR A 174 -27.55 67.37 -14.29
C THR A 174 -26.48 68.22 -14.95
N ASP A 175 -26.15 67.99 -16.23
CA ASP A 175 -25.89 69.07 -17.18
C ASP A 175 -25.72 68.56 -18.62
N SER A 176 -26.08 69.43 -19.56
CA SER A 176 -25.61 69.53 -20.95
C SER A 176 -26.22 68.61 -22.02
N GLY A 177 -26.88 69.24 -22.98
CA GLY A 177 -27.33 68.65 -24.23
C GLY A 177 -26.15 68.24 -25.12
N LEU A 178 -26.10 66.95 -25.49
CA LEU A 178 -25.56 66.36 -26.72
C LEU A 178 -25.67 64.82 -26.59
N ALA A 179 -26.88 64.25 -26.71
CA ALA A 179 -27.16 62.88 -26.25
C ALA A 179 -27.54 61.85 -27.33
N THR A 180 -27.12 62.00 -28.58
CA THR A 180 -27.44 61.01 -29.66
C THR A 180 -26.27 60.07 -30.00
N GLY A 181 -25.01 60.44 -29.71
CA GLY A 181 -23.83 59.60 -30.00
C GLY A 181 -23.47 58.56 -28.93
N SER A 182 -23.93 58.75 -27.68
CA SER A 182 -23.57 57.90 -26.54
C SER A 182 -24.44 56.64 -26.42
N SER A 183 -25.71 56.71 -26.80
CA SER A 183 -26.64 55.57 -26.76
C SER A 183 -26.23 54.45 -27.72
N LEU A 184 -25.71 54.79 -28.90
CA LEU A 184 -25.25 53.82 -29.91
C LEU A 184 -23.97 53.07 -29.48
N SER A 185 -23.09 53.73 -28.71
CA SER A 185 -21.91 53.08 -28.12
C SER A 185 -22.28 52.17 -26.95
N GLN A 186 -23.31 52.54 -26.17
CA GLN A 186 -23.83 51.71 -25.09
C GLN A 186 -24.53 50.46 -25.64
N THR A 187 -25.35 50.59 -26.69
CA THR A 187 -26.00 49.42 -27.33
C THR A 187 -24.97 48.47 -27.96
N ALA A 188 -23.95 48.98 -28.64
CA ALA A 188 -22.87 48.16 -29.19
C ALA A 188 -22.08 47.40 -28.10
N LYS A 189 -21.84 48.02 -26.94
CA LYS A 189 -21.23 47.34 -25.79
C LYS A 189 -22.15 46.27 -25.21
N THR A 190 -23.45 46.53 -25.10
CA THR A 190 -24.41 45.53 -24.61
C THR A 190 -24.55 44.35 -25.57
N GLU A 191 -24.60 44.59 -26.89
CA GLU A 191 -24.65 43.51 -27.88
C GLU A 191 -23.39 42.64 -27.85
N ASN A 192 -22.21 43.25 -27.71
CA ASN A 192 -20.97 42.52 -27.57
C ASN A 192 -20.97 41.68 -26.27
N LEU A 193 -21.43 42.23 -25.14
CA LEU A 193 -21.57 41.48 -23.88
C LEU A 193 -22.58 40.34 -23.97
N LEU A 194 -23.72 40.55 -24.63
CA LEU A 194 -24.72 39.50 -24.85
C LEU A 194 -24.18 38.37 -25.74
N SER A 195 -23.45 38.72 -26.80
CA SER A 195 -22.80 37.74 -27.69
C SER A 195 -21.71 36.95 -26.98
N HIS A 196 -20.93 37.62 -26.12
CA HIS A 196 -19.91 36.99 -25.29
C HIS A 196 -20.52 36.01 -24.29
N ASN A 197 -21.58 36.42 -23.58
CA ASN A 197 -22.26 35.55 -22.61
C ASN A 197 -22.87 34.31 -23.29
N ARG A 198 -23.45 34.47 -24.49
CA ARG A 198 -23.95 33.32 -25.26
C ARG A 198 -22.84 32.34 -25.63
N THR A 199 -21.68 32.86 -26.05
CA THR A 199 -20.52 32.02 -26.39
C THR A 199 -19.98 31.29 -25.16
N GLU A 200 -19.95 31.95 -24.00
CA GLU A 200 -19.57 31.30 -22.74
C GLU A 200 -20.57 30.23 -22.32
N GLN A 201 -21.88 30.46 -22.46
CA GLN A 201 -22.89 29.45 -22.17
C GLN A 201 -22.77 28.22 -23.09
N GLU A 202 -22.50 28.43 -24.37
CA GLU A 202 -22.24 27.34 -25.32
C GLU A 202 -20.96 26.56 -24.94
N SER A 203 -19.90 27.26 -24.51
CA SER A 203 -18.64 26.67 -24.02
C SER A 203 -18.83 25.87 -22.72
N LEU A 204 -19.57 26.42 -21.75
CA LEU A 204 -19.88 25.72 -20.49
C LEU A 204 -20.73 24.49 -20.73
N THR A 205 -21.72 24.57 -21.62
CA THR A 205 -22.59 23.44 -21.95
C THR A 205 -21.80 22.32 -22.64
N THR A 206 -20.93 22.66 -23.58
CA THR A 206 -20.05 21.68 -24.24
C THR A 206 -19.04 21.07 -23.27
N SER A 207 -18.48 21.86 -22.34
CA SER A 207 -17.61 21.36 -21.28
C SER A 207 -18.34 20.37 -20.35
N LEU A 208 -19.56 20.70 -19.93
CA LEU A 208 -20.36 19.83 -19.05
C LEU A 208 -20.69 18.51 -19.76
N LEU A 209 -21.05 18.57 -21.05
CA LEU A 209 -21.34 17.38 -21.84
C LEU A 209 -20.10 16.50 -22.01
N ASN A 210 -18.94 17.10 -22.34
CA ASN A 210 -17.66 16.37 -22.44
C ASN A 210 -17.26 15.75 -21.10
N MET A 211 -17.47 16.48 -19.99
CA MET A 211 -17.15 15.98 -18.66
C MET A 211 -18.11 14.85 -18.25
N ALA A 212 -19.39 14.94 -18.60
CA ALA A 212 -20.35 13.86 -18.38
C ALA A 212 -20.01 12.60 -19.22
N GLU A 213 -19.57 12.77 -20.45
CA GLU A 213 -19.09 11.68 -21.29
C GLU A 213 -17.82 11.04 -20.72
N ALA A 214 -16.86 11.86 -20.26
CA ALA A 214 -15.66 11.38 -19.58
C ALA A 214 -15.98 10.65 -18.27
N LEU A 215 -16.94 11.15 -17.48
CA LEU A 215 -17.40 10.51 -16.25
C LEU A 215 -18.05 9.16 -16.56
N LYS A 216 -18.89 9.08 -17.60
CA LYS A 216 -19.52 7.83 -18.05
C LYS A 216 -18.47 6.83 -18.54
N ALA A 217 -17.52 7.27 -19.34
CA ALA A 217 -16.41 6.44 -19.80
C ALA A 217 -15.57 5.95 -18.61
N SER A 218 -15.32 6.81 -17.63
CA SER A 218 -14.62 6.46 -16.38
C SER A 218 -15.39 5.39 -15.59
N SER A 219 -16.71 5.54 -15.43
CA SER A 219 -17.57 4.56 -14.76
C SER A 219 -17.59 3.20 -15.46
N LEU A 220 -17.65 3.18 -16.79
CA LEU A 220 -17.57 1.95 -17.58
C LEU A 220 -16.20 1.26 -17.41
N ARG A 221 -15.12 2.03 -17.44
CA ARG A 221 -13.76 1.48 -17.22
C ARG A 221 -13.58 0.98 -15.79
N PHE A 222 -14.17 1.65 -14.81
CA PHE A 222 -14.20 1.16 -13.44
C PHE A 222 -14.97 -0.16 -13.32
N GLY A 223 -16.12 -0.28 -13.99
CA GLY A 223 -16.87 -1.54 -14.06
C GLY A 223 -16.05 -2.69 -14.66
N GLN A 224 -15.35 -2.43 -15.76
CA GLN A 224 -14.45 -3.43 -16.38
C GLN A 224 -13.26 -3.79 -15.49
N SER A 225 -12.70 -2.82 -14.76
CA SER A 225 -11.63 -3.08 -13.78
C SER A 225 -12.12 -3.95 -12.64
N LEU A 226 -13.32 -3.69 -12.10
CA LEU A 226 -13.91 -4.51 -11.04
C LEU A 226 -14.14 -5.95 -11.47
N GLU A 227 -14.56 -6.17 -12.72
CA GLU A 227 -14.75 -7.53 -13.24
C GLU A 227 -13.42 -8.29 -13.37
N ALA A 228 -12.36 -7.61 -13.84
CA ALA A 228 -11.02 -8.17 -13.88
C ALA A 228 -10.42 -8.41 -12.48
N GLU A 229 -10.60 -7.46 -11.56
CA GLU A 229 -10.14 -7.56 -10.17
C GLU A 229 -10.86 -8.67 -9.42
N LYS A 230 -12.13 -8.97 -9.74
CA LYS A 230 -12.86 -10.10 -9.16
C LYS A 230 -12.22 -11.44 -9.52
N GLU A 231 -11.77 -11.63 -10.76
CA GLU A 231 -11.06 -12.85 -11.16
C GLU A 231 -9.74 -13.00 -10.40
N ILE A 232 -9.00 -11.90 -10.25
CA ILE A 232 -7.73 -11.89 -9.49
C ILE A 232 -8.00 -12.18 -8.01
N LEU A 233 -9.05 -11.59 -7.44
CA LEU A 233 -9.45 -11.81 -6.05
C LEU A 233 -9.84 -13.27 -5.82
N ASP A 234 -10.55 -13.89 -6.75
CA ASP A 234 -10.92 -15.30 -6.67
C ASP A 234 -9.68 -16.21 -6.78
N ARG A 235 -8.75 -15.90 -7.70
CA ARG A 235 -7.46 -16.61 -7.80
C ARG A 235 -6.60 -16.44 -6.54
N ALA A 236 -6.58 -15.25 -5.96
CA ALA A 236 -5.88 -14.98 -4.71
C ALA A 236 -6.53 -15.71 -3.53
N GLY A 237 -7.87 -15.75 -3.49
CA GLY A 237 -8.65 -16.52 -2.52
C GLY A 237 -8.34 -18.01 -2.59
N GLN A 238 -8.36 -18.59 -3.80
CA GLN A 238 -7.99 -19.99 -4.03
C GLN A 238 -6.52 -20.27 -3.68
N GLY A 239 -5.62 -19.33 -3.97
CA GLY A 239 -4.21 -19.41 -3.58
C GLY A 239 -4.03 -19.39 -2.06
N LEU A 240 -4.77 -18.54 -1.36
CA LEU A 240 -4.75 -18.44 0.09
C LEU A 240 -5.35 -19.69 0.75
N GLU A 241 -6.50 -20.18 0.25
CA GLU A 241 -7.12 -21.42 0.71
C GLU A 241 -6.18 -22.63 0.53
N LYS A 242 -5.48 -22.71 -0.62
CA LYS A 242 -4.47 -23.74 -0.87
C LYS A 242 -3.30 -23.62 0.12
N ASN A 243 -2.84 -22.41 0.41
CA ASN A 243 -1.80 -22.18 1.41
C ASN A 243 -2.26 -22.57 2.82
N VAL A 244 -3.46 -22.15 3.24
CA VAL A 244 -4.07 -22.51 4.53
C VAL A 244 -4.21 -24.02 4.65
N SER A 245 -4.71 -24.70 3.62
CA SER A 245 -4.81 -26.17 3.59
C SER A 245 -3.44 -26.84 3.71
N SER A 246 -2.42 -26.31 3.03
CA SER A 246 -1.06 -26.83 3.13
C SER A 246 -0.43 -26.60 4.51
N MET A 247 -0.76 -25.46 5.13
CA MET A 247 -0.30 -25.11 6.47
C MET A 247 -1.00 -25.96 7.53
N GLU A 248 -2.31 -26.21 7.41
CA GLU A 248 -3.06 -27.11 8.28
C GLU A 248 -2.55 -28.56 8.14
N ALA A 249 -2.21 -28.99 6.93
CA ALA A 249 -1.60 -30.31 6.70
C ALA A 249 -0.20 -30.41 7.33
N ALA A 250 0.59 -29.34 7.26
CA ALA A 250 1.89 -29.26 7.93
C ALA A 250 1.73 -29.22 9.46
N GLU A 251 0.76 -28.46 9.98
CA GLU A 251 0.42 -28.38 11.41
C GLU A 251 0.00 -29.75 11.95
N LYS A 252 -0.85 -30.49 11.23
CA LYS A 252 -1.25 -31.86 11.62
C LYS A 252 -0.05 -32.82 11.67
N ARG A 253 0.88 -32.72 10.71
CA ARG A 253 2.12 -33.53 10.68
C ARG A 253 3.10 -33.15 11.79
N MET A 254 3.23 -31.86 12.06
CA MET A 254 4.11 -31.35 13.12
C MET A 254 3.52 -31.60 14.51
N GLY A 255 2.20 -31.50 14.66
CA GLY A 255 1.46 -31.84 15.88
C GLY A 255 1.51 -33.33 16.21
N THR A 256 1.48 -34.20 15.21
CA THR A 256 1.69 -35.65 15.43
C THR A 256 3.12 -35.96 15.85
N LEU A 257 4.12 -35.29 15.26
CA LEU A 257 5.51 -35.40 15.69
C LEU A 257 5.71 -34.87 17.11
N ARG A 258 5.11 -33.73 17.46
CA ARG A 258 5.15 -33.17 18.82
C ARG A 258 4.53 -34.13 19.85
N ARG A 259 3.40 -34.76 19.52
CA ARG A 259 2.79 -35.78 20.39
C ARG A 259 3.68 -37.03 20.54
N MET A 260 4.42 -37.41 19.50
CA MET A 260 5.39 -38.51 19.56
C MET A 260 6.69 -38.16 20.29
N THR A 261 7.14 -36.91 20.25
CA THR A 261 8.38 -36.48 20.92
C THR A 261 8.16 -36.14 22.39
N GLU A 262 6.99 -35.62 22.76
CA GLU A 262 6.66 -35.25 24.14
C GLU A 262 6.17 -36.48 24.95
N GLY A 263 5.55 -37.48 24.31
CA GLY A 263 5.01 -38.66 24.98
C GLY A 263 5.99 -39.80 25.30
N LYS A 264 7.19 -39.82 24.69
CA LYS A 264 8.12 -40.97 24.78
C LYS A 264 9.14 -40.87 25.93
N GLY A 265 9.24 -39.71 26.58
CA GLY A 265 10.17 -39.49 27.69
C GLY A 265 9.82 -40.27 28.96
N TRP A 266 8.53 -40.34 29.32
CA TRP A 266 8.09 -41.07 30.51
C TRP A 266 8.10 -42.59 30.30
N TRP A 267 7.62 -43.06 29.14
CA TRP A 267 7.60 -44.49 28.80
C TRP A 267 9.02 -45.07 28.69
N GLY A 268 9.97 -44.32 28.14
CA GLY A 268 11.38 -44.75 28.09
C GLY A 268 12.00 -44.92 29.48
N ARG A 269 11.70 -44.01 30.41
CA ARG A 269 12.18 -44.10 31.81
C ARG A 269 11.53 -45.27 32.55
N MET A 270 10.22 -45.48 32.40
CA MET A 270 9.53 -46.62 32.99
C MET A 270 10.04 -47.96 32.46
N LEU A 271 10.33 -48.04 31.16
CA LEU A 271 10.92 -49.24 30.58
C LEU A 271 12.33 -49.52 31.13
N MET A 272 13.16 -48.48 31.31
CA MET A 272 14.48 -48.63 31.94
C MET A 272 14.37 -49.13 33.39
N TYR A 273 13.42 -48.62 34.18
CA TYR A 273 13.19 -49.14 35.53
C TYR A 273 12.72 -50.59 35.56
N ALA A 274 11.90 -51.02 34.58
CA ALA A 274 11.51 -52.42 34.44
C ALA A 274 12.71 -53.33 34.12
N TRP A 275 13.63 -52.89 33.25
CA TRP A 275 14.86 -53.64 32.94
C TRP A 275 15.81 -53.73 34.15
N ILE A 276 15.99 -52.62 34.87
CA ILE A 276 16.84 -52.56 36.08
C ILE A 276 16.28 -53.47 37.17
N THR A 277 14.96 -53.41 37.43
CA THR A 277 14.33 -54.28 38.45
C THR A 277 14.35 -55.75 38.03
N GLY A 278 14.15 -56.07 36.75
CA GLY A 278 14.29 -57.42 36.23
C GLY A 278 15.69 -58.01 36.42
N LEU A 279 16.73 -57.24 36.09
CA LEU A 279 18.13 -57.66 36.32
C LEU A 279 18.45 -57.77 37.81
N MET A 280 17.90 -56.88 38.64
CA MET A 280 18.07 -56.96 40.09
C MET A 280 17.48 -58.26 40.65
N ILE A 281 16.27 -58.64 40.22
CA ILE A 281 15.61 -59.89 40.64
C ILE A 281 16.41 -61.11 40.14
N LEU A 282 16.90 -61.09 38.90
CA LEU A 282 17.74 -62.15 38.33
C LEU A 282 19.04 -62.33 39.14
N ALA A 283 19.73 -61.22 39.46
CA ALA A 283 20.94 -61.26 40.26
C ALA A 283 20.67 -61.80 41.68
N PHE A 284 19.56 -61.39 42.29
CA PHE A 284 19.14 -61.89 43.60
C PHE A 284 18.83 -63.39 43.55
N ALA A 285 18.15 -63.85 42.49
CA ALA A 285 17.91 -65.27 42.25
C ALA A 285 19.22 -66.04 42.10
N ILE A 286 20.20 -65.54 41.33
CA ILE A 286 21.52 -66.20 41.21
C ILE A 286 22.19 -66.29 42.59
N VAL A 287 22.27 -65.20 43.35
CA VAL A 287 22.95 -65.17 44.66
C VAL A 287 22.26 -66.06 45.69
N PHE A 288 20.93 -66.20 45.68
CA PHE A 288 20.21 -67.06 46.63
C PHE A 288 20.05 -68.50 46.18
N VAL A 289 20.01 -68.77 44.87
CA VAL A 289 19.79 -70.10 44.29
C VAL A 289 21.11 -70.84 44.04
N MET A 290 22.21 -70.16 43.65
CA MET A 290 23.54 -70.81 43.54
C MET A 290 24.00 -71.48 44.84
N PRO A 291 23.87 -70.87 46.04
CA PRO A 291 24.26 -71.51 47.29
C PRO A 291 23.39 -72.71 47.66
N LYS A 292 22.16 -72.79 47.14
CA LYS A 292 21.22 -73.90 47.37
C LYS A 292 21.40 -75.06 46.40
N LEU A 293 22.05 -74.85 45.25
CA LEU A 293 22.35 -75.87 44.24
C LEU A 293 23.72 -76.54 44.42
N ARG A 294 24.54 -76.06 45.38
CA ARG A 294 25.88 -76.61 45.67
C ARG A 294 25.92 -77.63 46.82
N PHE A 295 24.77 -78.20 47.18
CA PHE A 295 24.65 -79.27 48.16
C PHE A 295 23.84 -80.43 47.58
#